data_AF-A0A3A8QYX9-F1
#
_entry.id   AF-A0A3A8QYX9-F1
#
_cell.length_a   1.000
_cell.length_b   1.000
_cell.length_c   1.000
_cell.angle_alpha   90.00
_cell.angle_beta   90.00
_cell.angle_gamma   90.00
#
_symmetry.space_group_name_H-M   'P 1'
#
loop_
_entity.id
_entity.type
_entity.pdbx_description
1 polymer ?
#
loop_
_entity_poly.entity_id
_entity_poly.type
_entity_poly.pdbx_seq_one_letter_code
_entity_poly.pdbx_strand_id
1 'polypeptide(L)'
;MRPLAPMRRRCLRPLRMSGRVVRTFSNAPVFVAPGGTAQRNWGSAQGLPGDSLPVLVFRWYPRETLPSELKRRQAMAEWASRPKERHHIFPQAMKAYFQSKGINVHDYVIAIDAEVHKRIHREADRGPWNTEWSAFRERTRGRATKPMHFEQASLMIQRFDLFGLTMTYWQGVDLAPIPEP
;
A
#
# COMPACT_ATOMS: atom_id res chain seq x y z
N MET A 1 -86.17 17.07 24.62
CA MET A 1 -85.28 17.50 25.72
C MET A 1 -83.85 17.13 25.34
N ARG A 2 -82.97 18.15 25.22
CA ARG A 2 -81.49 18.20 25.12
C ARG A 2 -80.69 17.07 24.44
N PRO A 3 -79.85 17.37 23.42
CA PRO A 3 -78.92 16.40 22.85
C PRO A 3 -77.64 16.27 23.70
N LEU A 4 -77.13 15.05 23.86
CA LEU A 4 -75.82 14.77 24.47
C LEU A 4 -74.75 14.65 23.39
N ALA A 5 -73.67 15.41 23.56
CA ALA A 5 -72.52 15.52 22.66
C ALA A 5 -71.70 14.21 22.55
N PRO A 6 -71.01 13.96 21.42
CA PRO A 6 -70.13 12.81 21.30
C PRO A 6 -68.81 12.99 22.06
N MET A 7 -68.48 11.95 22.82
CA MET A 7 -67.27 11.77 23.61
C MET A 7 -66.04 11.63 22.70
N ARG A 8 -65.04 12.50 22.90
CA ARG A 8 -63.76 12.50 22.17
C ARG A 8 -63.01 11.18 22.41
N ARG A 9 -62.82 10.37 21.37
CA ARG A 9 -61.86 9.26 21.38
C ARG A 9 -60.44 9.84 21.31
N ARG A 10 -59.68 9.72 22.40
CA ARG A 10 -58.23 9.96 22.40
C ARG A 10 -57.57 8.98 21.43
N CYS A 11 -56.79 9.51 20.50
CA CYS A 11 -55.86 8.73 19.69
C CYS A 11 -54.86 8.01 20.62
N LEU A 12 -54.92 6.69 20.68
CA LEU A 12 -53.78 5.89 21.12
C LEU A 12 -52.81 5.81 19.93
N ARG A 13 -51.71 6.58 20.01
CA ARG A 13 -50.54 6.34 19.16
C ARG A 13 -50.01 4.94 19.46
N PRO A 14 -49.80 4.07 18.47
CA PRO A 14 -49.08 2.83 18.72
C PRO A 14 -47.64 3.17 19.09
N LEU A 15 -47.14 2.58 20.18
CA LEU A 15 -45.72 2.57 20.51
C LEU A 15 -44.98 1.91 19.33
N ARG A 16 -44.16 2.70 18.63
CA ARG A 16 -43.22 2.19 17.62
C ARG A 16 -42.23 1.26 18.34
N MET A 17 -42.39 -0.05 18.15
CA MET A 17 -41.37 -1.01 18.56
C MET A 17 -40.14 -0.89 17.65
N SER A 18 -39.00 -0.74 18.32
CA SER A 18 -37.67 -1.26 18.00
C SER A 18 -37.08 -0.96 16.62
N GLY A 19 -36.13 -0.02 16.60
CA GLY A 19 -35.20 0.15 15.48
C GLY A 19 -34.43 -1.14 15.21
N ARG A 20 -34.39 -1.55 13.94
CA ARG A 20 -33.67 -2.73 13.47
C ARG A 20 -32.22 -2.36 13.15
N VAL A 21 -31.26 -3.06 13.74
CA VAL A 21 -29.83 -2.86 13.45
C VAL A 21 -29.47 -3.56 12.14
N VAL A 22 -28.94 -2.80 11.18
CA VAL A 22 -28.47 -3.33 9.89
C VAL A 22 -26.99 -2.99 9.72
N ARG A 23 -26.18 -3.99 9.34
CA ARG A 23 -24.75 -3.79 9.03
C ARG A 23 -24.58 -3.46 7.56
N THR A 24 -23.97 -2.32 7.24
CA THR A 24 -23.59 -1.94 5.87
C THR A 24 -22.12 -2.27 5.62
N PHE A 25 -21.83 -2.98 4.53
CA PHE A 25 -20.46 -3.12 3.99
C PHE A 25 -20.26 -2.10 2.86
N SER A 26 -19.19 -1.32 2.90
CA SER A 26 -18.92 -0.23 1.95
C SER A 26 -18.15 -0.73 0.73
N ASN A 27 -18.84 -1.10 -0.34
CA ASN A 27 -18.23 -1.32 -1.67
C ASN A 27 -19.09 -0.62 -2.75
N ALA A 28 -18.79 0.63 -3.09
CA ALA A 28 -19.29 1.26 -4.33
C ALA A 28 -18.29 2.31 -4.85
N PRO A 29 -18.06 2.42 -6.17
CA PRO A 29 -16.99 3.23 -6.75
C PRO A 29 -17.36 4.72 -6.83
N VAL A 30 -16.37 5.59 -6.67
CA VAL A 30 -16.51 7.05 -6.71
C VAL A 30 -16.17 7.57 -8.11
N PHE A 31 -17.12 8.23 -8.79
CA PHE A 31 -16.85 9.03 -9.99
C PHE A 31 -16.42 10.46 -9.59
N VAL A 32 -15.30 10.94 -10.12
CA VAL A 32 -14.75 12.27 -9.82
C VAL A 32 -14.97 13.21 -11.01
N ALA A 33 -15.79 14.25 -10.83
CA ALA A 33 -15.88 15.40 -11.73
C ALA A 33 -15.09 16.60 -11.14
N PRO A 34 -14.39 17.41 -11.97
CA PRO A 34 -13.46 18.44 -11.49
C PRO A 34 -14.17 19.74 -11.12
N GLY A 35 -13.77 20.38 -10.01
CA GLY A 35 -14.16 21.76 -9.68
C GLY A 35 -14.86 22.00 -8.33
N GLY A 36 -14.49 21.34 -7.23
CA GLY A 36 -15.12 21.55 -5.91
C GLY A 36 -14.11 21.58 -4.78
N THR A 37 -14.10 22.66 -4.02
CA THR A 37 -13.25 22.95 -2.85
C THR A 37 -13.43 21.95 -1.70
N ALA A 38 -12.53 22.01 -0.72
CA ALA A 38 -12.29 21.07 0.38
C ALA A 38 -13.40 20.94 1.45
N GLN A 39 -14.69 21.06 1.08
CA GLN A 39 -15.85 20.83 1.96
C GLN A 39 -16.55 19.47 1.71
N ARG A 40 -15.92 18.56 0.95
CA ARG A 40 -16.59 17.50 0.17
C ARG A 40 -16.90 16.15 0.84
N ASN A 41 -16.87 16.04 2.18
CA ASN A 41 -17.16 14.75 2.86
C ASN A 41 -18.25 14.86 3.93
N TRP A 42 -18.67 16.06 4.31
CA TRP A 42 -19.68 16.29 5.35
C TRP A 42 -21.05 16.56 4.72
N GLY A 43 -21.46 15.72 3.78
CA GLY A 43 -22.85 15.72 3.31
C GLY A 43 -23.81 15.43 4.47
N SER A 44 -25.03 15.94 4.40
CA SER A 44 -26.11 15.52 5.29
C SER A 44 -26.18 13.99 5.29
N ALA A 45 -26.06 13.36 6.46
CA ALA A 45 -26.04 11.91 6.58
C ALA A 45 -27.18 11.31 5.75
N GLN A 46 -26.85 10.53 4.70
CA GLN A 46 -27.88 9.74 4.02
C GLN A 46 -28.62 8.94 5.10
N GLY A 47 -29.93 9.15 5.21
CA GLY A 47 -30.75 8.43 6.18
C GLY A 47 -30.56 6.94 5.96
N LEU A 48 -30.20 6.22 7.03
CA LEU A 48 -30.04 4.78 6.94
C LEU A 48 -31.40 4.15 6.64
N PRO A 49 -31.48 3.07 5.84
CA PRO A 49 -32.74 2.45 5.46
C PRO A 49 -33.62 2.12 6.68
N GLY A 50 -34.91 2.47 6.60
CA GLY A 50 -35.91 2.13 7.61
C GLY A 50 -35.78 2.86 8.94
N ASP A 51 -35.43 4.16 8.93
CA ASP A 51 -35.27 4.99 10.13
C ASP A 51 -34.20 4.46 11.11
N SER A 52 -33.16 3.77 10.62
CA SER A 52 -32.10 3.24 11.49
C SER A 52 -31.13 4.34 11.96
N LEU A 53 -30.67 4.23 13.21
CA LEU A 53 -29.68 5.14 13.80
C LEU A 53 -28.26 4.60 13.55
N PRO A 54 -27.26 5.47 13.31
CA PRO A 54 -25.88 5.03 13.18
C PRO A 54 -25.39 4.40 14.49
N VAL A 55 -24.74 3.24 14.39
CA VAL A 55 -24.13 2.55 15.54
C VAL A 55 -22.62 2.65 15.43
N LEU A 56 -21.99 3.31 16.39
CA LEU A 56 -20.54 3.36 16.52
C LEU A 56 -20.08 2.28 17.50
N VAL A 57 -19.20 1.38 17.04
CA VAL A 57 -18.70 0.27 17.86
C VAL A 57 -17.23 0.49 18.20
N PHE A 58 -16.96 0.82 19.45
CA PHE A 58 -15.60 0.84 20.00
C PHE A 58 -15.31 -0.49 20.69
N ARG A 59 -14.23 -1.17 20.29
CA ARG A 59 -13.76 -2.37 20.99
C ARG A 59 -12.77 -1.94 22.07
N TRP A 60 -13.11 -2.23 23.32
CA TRP A 60 -12.25 -1.92 24.47
C TRP A 60 -11.05 -2.85 24.59
N TYR A 61 -11.14 -4.06 24.02
CA TYR A 61 -10.09 -5.07 24.08
C TYR A 61 -9.50 -5.36 22.69
N PRO A 62 -8.21 -5.72 22.61
CA PRO A 62 -7.59 -6.17 21.38
C PRO A 62 -8.36 -7.34 20.78
N ARG A 63 -8.43 -7.40 19.45
CA ARG A 63 -8.94 -8.58 18.76
C ARG A 63 -7.96 -9.73 18.97
N GLU A 64 -8.49 -10.94 19.08
CA GLU A 64 -7.68 -12.16 18.93
C GLU A 64 -6.90 -12.12 17.62
N THR A 65 -5.59 -12.39 17.70
CA THR A 65 -4.71 -12.41 16.53
C THR A 65 -5.19 -13.46 15.55
N LEU A 66 -5.45 -13.04 14.31
CA LEU A 66 -5.87 -13.97 13.27
C LEU A 66 -4.67 -14.86 12.86
N PRO A 67 -4.89 -16.12 12.43
CA PRO A 67 -3.80 -16.96 11.92
C PRO A 67 -3.01 -16.32 10.77
N SER A 68 -3.66 -15.50 9.93
CA SER A 68 -3.00 -14.72 8.87
C SER A 68 -2.07 -13.63 9.39
N GLU A 69 -2.42 -13.00 10.52
CA GLU A 69 -1.59 -11.97 11.16
C GLU A 69 -0.34 -12.58 11.79
N LEU A 70 -0.47 -13.74 12.42
CA LEU A 70 0.65 -14.51 12.95
C LEU A 70 1.60 -14.93 11.84
N LYS A 71 1.09 -15.51 10.75
CA LYS A 71 1.89 -15.86 9.56
C LYS A 71 2.61 -14.65 8.98
N ARG A 72 1.93 -13.50 8.86
CA ARG A 72 2.55 -12.26 8.38
C ARG A 72 3.67 -11.80 9.31
N ARG A 73 3.46 -11.83 10.63
CA ARG A 73 4.48 -11.45 11.61
C ARG A 73 5.70 -12.36 11.55
N GLN A 74 5.49 -13.67 11.46
CA GLN A 74 6.55 -14.66 11.28
C GLN A 74 7.34 -14.40 9.99
N ALA A 75 6.66 -14.19 8.86
CA ALA A 75 7.32 -13.87 7.59
C ALA A 75 8.13 -12.57 7.65
N MET A 76 7.64 -11.54 8.35
CA MET A 76 8.39 -10.29 8.56
C MET A 76 9.60 -10.48 9.48
N ALA A 77 9.47 -11.27 10.55
CA ALA A 77 10.58 -11.59 11.45
C ALA A 77 11.66 -12.42 10.74
N GLU A 78 11.24 -13.44 9.98
CA GLU A 78 12.14 -14.23 9.14
C GLU A 78 12.83 -13.37 8.07
N TRP A 79 12.09 -12.45 7.43
CA TRP A 79 12.70 -11.52 6.50
C TRP A 79 13.70 -10.60 7.22
N ALA A 80 13.41 -10.11 8.42
CA ALA A 80 14.31 -9.24 9.18
C ALA A 80 15.57 -9.96 9.70
N SER A 81 15.49 -11.26 9.98
CA SER A 81 16.62 -12.04 10.49
C SER A 81 17.66 -12.38 9.43
N ARG A 82 17.27 -12.40 8.15
CA ARG A 82 18.21 -12.67 7.05
C ARG A 82 19.15 -11.47 6.83
N PRO A 83 20.43 -11.70 6.49
CA PRO A 83 21.37 -10.61 6.22
C PRO A 83 20.93 -9.76 5.02
N LYS A 84 21.07 -8.43 5.14
CA LYS A 84 20.71 -7.48 4.09
C LYS A 84 21.95 -6.82 3.48
N GLU A 85 21.92 -6.63 2.18
CA GLU A 85 22.99 -5.97 1.42
C GLU A 85 22.43 -4.83 0.57
N ARG A 86 23.23 -3.78 0.39
CA ARG A 86 22.87 -2.62 -0.44
C ARG A 86 23.00 -3.00 -1.91
N HIS A 87 21.93 -2.76 -2.66
CA HIS A 87 21.89 -3.02 -4.08
C HIS A 87 21.54 -1.75 -4.85
N HIS A 88 22.36 -1.36 -5.82
CA HIS A 88 22.06 -0.23 -6.70
C HIS A 88 21.01 -0.65 -7.72
N ILE A 89 19.88 0.08 -7.76
CA ILE A 89 18.83 -0.16 -8.77
C ILE A 89 19.40 0.05 -10.17
N PHE A 90 20.20 1.10 -10.34
CA PHE A 90 20.96 1.37 -11.56
C PHE A 90 22.42 0.89 -11.39
N PRO A 91 22.90 -0.08 -12.19
CA PRO A 91 24.22 -0.68 -12.01
C PRO A 91 25.36 0.32 -11.98
N GLN A 92 26.26 0.16 -11.00
CA GLN A 92 27.48 0.95 -10.90
C GLN A 92 28.40 0.74 -12.10
N ALA A 93 28.45 -0.47 -12.68
CA ALA A 93 29.21 -0.77 -13.91
C ALA A 93 28.78 0.10 -15.11
N MET A 94 27.54 0.61 -15.11
CA MET A 94 26.99 1.47 -16.15
C MET A 94 26.81 2.93 -15.69
N LYS A 95 27.51 3.35 -14.63
CA LYS A 95 27.37 4.68 -14.02
C LYS A 95 27.47 5.83 -15.03
N ALA A 96 28.46 5.79 -15.91
CA ALA A 96 28.64 6.84 -16.93
C ALA A 96 27.43 6.95 -17.88
N TYR A 97 26.84 5.81 -18.26
CA TYR A 97 25.63 5.78 -19.09
C TYR A 97 24.45 6.44 -18.37
N PHE A 98 24.19 6.08 -17.11
CA PHE A 98 23.09 6.67 -16.34
C PHE A 98 23.30 8.15 -16.02
N GLN A 99 24.54 8.56 -15.75
CA GLN A 99 24.89 9.97 -15.57
C GLN A 99 24.56 10.78 -16.83
N SER A 100 24.82 10.25 -18.02
CA SER A 100 24.42 10.90 -19.28
C SER A 100 22.91 11.09 -19.43
N LYS A 101 22.10 10.36 -18.66
CA LYS A 101 20.63 10.46 -18.60
C LYS A 101 20.12 11.29 -17.43
N GLY A 102 21.02 11.93 -16.66
CA GLY A 102 20.66 12.68 -15.45
C GLY A 102 20.18 11.78 -14.31
N ILE A 103 20.70 10.56 -14.22
CA ILE A 103 20.45 9.59 -13.16
C ILE A 103 21.75 9.37 -12.39
N ASN A 104 21.81 9.84 -11.15
CA ASN A 104 22.89 9.51 -10.24
C ASN A 104 22.57 8.18 -9.56
N VAL A 105 23.36 7.15 -9.85
CA VAL A 105 23.10 5.78 -9.39
C VAL A 105 23.10 5.65 -7.85
N HIS A 106 23.87 6.49 -7.16
CA HIS A 106 23.97 6.45 -5.69
C HIS A 106 22.69 6.92 -4.98
N ASP A 107 21.80 7.64 -5.68
CA ASP A 107 20.55 8.12 -5.10
C ASP A 107 19.46 7.02 -5.08
N TYR A 108 19.70 5.91 -5.79
CA TYR A 108 18.71 4.85 -6.00
C TYR A 108 19.27 3.49 -5.58
N VAL A 109 19.26 3.26 -4.27
CA VAL A 109 19.73 2.03 -3.61
C VAL A 109 18.57 1.35 -2.88
N ILE A 110 18.59 0.03 -2.81
CA ILE A 110 17.62 -0.76 -2.05
C ILE A 110 18.38 -1.79 -1.20
N ALA A 111 18.00 -1.94 0.07
CA ALA A 111 18.51 -3.02 0.90
C ALA A 111 17.70 -4.28 0.64
N ILE A 112 18.35 -5.31 0.09
CA ILE A 112 17.75 -6.60 -0.26
C ILE A 112 18.44 -7.73 0.50
N ASP A 113 17.83 -8.91 0.49
CA ASP A 113 18.43 -10.12 1.03
C ASP A 113 19.78 -10.45 0.34
N ALA A 114 20.79 -10.79 1.12
CA ALA A 114 22.11 -11.15 0.61
C ALA A 114 22.08 -12.35 -0.37
N GLU A 115 21.17 -13.30 -0.19
CA GLU A 115 20.99 -14.42 -1.13
C GLU A 115 20.45 -13.92 -2.47
N VAL A 116 19.46 -13.02 -2.44
CA VAL A 116 18.92 -12.39 -3.65
C VAL A 116 20.01 -11.58 -4.34
N HIS A 117 20.79 -10.81 -3.59
CA HIS A 117 21.91 -10.03 -4.11
C HIS A 117 22.93 -10.91 -4.84
N LYS A 118 23.36 -12.02 -4.21
CA LYS A 118 24.27 -13.00 -4.82
C LYS A 118 23.66 -13.68 -6.05
N ARG A 119 22.36 -13.99 -6.05
CA ARG A 119 21.67 -14.62 -7.18
C ARG A 119 21.67 -13.73 -8.42
N ILE A 120 21.37 -12.44 -8.25
CA ILE A 120 21.27 -11.49 -9.38
C ILE A 120 22.64 -10.97 -9.85
N HIS A 121 23.70 -11.15 -9.05
CA HIS A 121 25.09 -10.80 -9.36
C HIS A 121 26.06 -12.01 -9.43
N ARG A 122 25.56 -13.24 -9.61
CA ARG A 122 26.35 -14.48 -9.53
C ARG A 122 27.61 -14.48 -10.42
N GLU A 123 27.58 -13.77 -11.54
CA GLU A 123 28.68 -13.63 -12.50
C GLU A 123 29.21 -12.19 -12.57
N ALA A 124 29.13 -11.43 -11.46
CA ALA A 124 29.51 -10.02 -11.36
C ALA A 124 28.94 -9.19 -12.53
N ASP A 125 29.79 -8.72 -13.44
CA ASP A 125 29.41 -7.90 -14.60
C ASP A 125 28.45 -8.60 -15.58
N ARG A 126 28.36 -9.94 -15.55
CA ARG A 126 27.44 -10.74 -16.37
C ARG A 126 26.25 -11.30 -15.61
N GLY A 127 26.09 -10.91 -14.34
CA GLY A 127 24.94 -11.31 -13.54
C GLY A 127 23.61 -10.96 -14.23
N PRO A 128 22.53 -11.72 -13.97
CA PRO A 128 21.22 -11.48 -14.58
C PRO A 128 20.76 -10.02 -14.55
N TRP A 129 21.09 -9.27 -13.49
CA TRP A 129 20.75 -7.86 -13.37
C TRP A 129 21.45 -6.98 -14.42
N ASN A 130 22.77 -7.12 -14.56
CA ASN A 130 23.56 -6.32 -15.50
C ASN A 130 23.27 -6.70 -16.96
N THR A 131 23.00 -7.98 -17.21
CA THR A 131 22.61 -8.50 -18.53
C THR A 131 21.31 -7.87 -19.01
N GLU A 132 20.28 -7.80 -18.16
CA GLU A 132 18.99 -7.17 -18.52
C GLU A 132 19.12 -5.66 -18.76
N TRP A 133 19.95 -4.95 -17.97
CA TRP A 133 20.24 -3.55 -18.22
C TRP A 133 21.00 -3.33 -19.54
N SER A 134 21.93 -4.22 -19.87
CA SER A 134 22.66 -4.18 -21.14
C SER A 134 21.72 -4.42 -22.32
N ALA A 135 20.86 -5.44 -22.24
CA ALA A 135 19.85 -5.74 -23.24
C ALA A 135 18.86 -4.57 -23.42
N PHE A 136 18.43 -3.92 -22.34
CA PHE A 136 17.58 -2.73 -22.41
C PHE A 136 18.28 -1.57 -23.14
N ARG A 137 19.55 -1.30 -22.81
CA ARG A 137 20.35 -0.27 -23.48
C ARG A 137 20.52 -0.57 -24.96
N GLU A 138 20.78 -1.82 -25.33
CA GLU A 138 20.93 -2.24 -26.73
C GLU A 138 19.62 -2.11 -27.50
N ARG A 139 18.51 -2.63 -26.96
CA ARG A 139 17.18 -2.56 -27.56
C ARG A 139 16.72 -1.11 -27.79
N THR A 140 17.07 -0.20 -26.88
CA THR A 140 16.75 1.22 -26.99
C THR A 140 17.83 2.03 -27.72
N ARG A 141 18.90 1.36 -28.18
CA ARG A 141 20.10 1.96 -28.80
C ARG A 141 20.70 3.09 -27.96
N GLY A 142 20.60 2.98 -26.63
CA GLY A 142 21.02 4.00 -25.67
C GLY A 142 20.23 5.31 -25.73
N ARG A 143 19.09 5.36 -26.43
CA ARG A 143 18.25 6.56 -26.60
C ARG A 143 17.07 6.65 -25.63
N ALA A 144 16.92 5.68 -24.73
CA ALA A 144 15.87 5.70 -23.71
C ALA A 144 15.90 7.01 -22.90
N THR A 145 14.71 7.52 -22.60
CA THR A 145 14.52 8.70 -21.73
C THR A 145 14.62 8.30 -20.26
N LYS A 146 14.81 9.27 -19.36
CA LYS A 146 14.87 9.01 -17.91
C LYS A 146 13.63 8.24 -17.40
N PRO A 147 12.37 8.61 -17.74
CA PRO A 147 11.18 7.84 -17.34
C PRO A 147 11.21 6.37 -17.79
N MET A 148 11.63 6.09 -19.03
CA MET A 148 11.73 4.70 -19.52
C MET A 148 12.72 3.85 -18.70
N HIS A 149 13.77 4.45 -18.13
CA HIS A 149 14.67 3.73 -17.23
C HIS A 149 13.99 3.39 -15.91
N PHE A 150 13.15 4.27 -15.36
CA PHE A 150 12.39 3.96 -14.15
C PHE A 150 11.29 2.91 -14.38
N GLU A 151 10.66 2.94 -15.54
CA GLU A 151 9.72 1.88 -15.96
C GLU A 151 10.45 0.53 -16.06
N GLN A 152 11.60 0.49 -16.74
CA GLN A 152 12.43 -0.71 -16.83
C GLN A 152 12.87 -1.20 -15.44
N ALA A 153 13.32 -0.29 -14.57
CA ALA A 153 13.69 -0.63 -13.20
C ALA A 153 12.52 -1.25 -12.44
N SER A 154 11.31 -0.68 -12.58
CA SER A 154 10.10 -1.20 -11.93
C SER A 154 9.74 -2.61 -12.42
N LEU A 155 9.92 -2.90 -13.71
CA LEU A 155 9.73 -4.24 -14.28
C LEU A 155 10.77 -5.23 -13.72
N MET A 156 12.04 -4.82 -13.64
CA MET A 156 13.12 -5.67 -13.15
C MET A 156 12.97 -5.95 -11.64
N ILE A 157 12.57 -4.97 -10.84
CA ILE A 157 12.29 -5.15 -9.41
C ILE A 157 11.25 -6.24 -9.20
N GLN A 158 10.15 -6.21 -9.96
CA GLN A 158 9.10 -7.24 -9.90
C GLN A 158 9.60 -8.59 -10.41
N ARG A 159 10.34 -8.62 -11.53
CA ARG A 159 10.81 -9.87 -12.15
C ARG A 159 11.80 -10.64 -11.29
N PHE A 160 12.67 -9.93 -10.57
CA PHE A 160 13.72 -10.55 -9.75
C PHE A 160 13.38 -10.61 -8.26
N ASP A 161 12.16 -10.20 -7.89
CA ASP A 161 11.66 -10.23 -6.51
C ASP A 161 12.50 -9.35 -5.57
N LEU A 162 12.90 -8.16 -6.03
CA LEU A 162 13.66 -7.19 -5.22
C LEU A 162 12.71 -6.51 -4.23
N PHE A 163 12.40 -7.20 -3.14
CA PHE A 163 11.74 -6.60 -1.98
C PHE A 163 12.76 -6.11 -0.98
N GLY A 164 12.62 -4.84 -0.59
CA GLY A 164 13.61 -4.19 0.23
C GLY A 164 13.25 -2.77 0.64
N LEU A 165 14.08 -2.22 1.50
CA LEU A 165 13.93 -0.86 1.99
C LEU A 165 14.66 0.09 1.03
N THR A 166 13.95 1.02 0.41
CA THR A 166 14.55 2.01 -0.50
C THR A 166 15.34 3.04 0.29
N MET A 167 16.53 3.35 -0.19
CA MET A 167 17.50 4.23 0.48
C MET A 167 18.42 4.91 -0.54
N THR A 168 19.18 5.89 -0.07
CA THR A 168 20.35 6.40 -0.80
C THR A 168 21.61 5.67 -0.34
N TYR A 169 22.63 5.64 -1.19
CA TYR A 169 23.90 5.00 -0.86
C TYR A 169 24.55 5.57 0.43
N TRP A 170 24.38 6.87 0.67
CA TRP A 170 25.00 7.59 1.78
C TRP A 170 24.28 7.43 3.12
N GLN A 171 23.06 6.87 3.13
CA GLN A 171 22.37 6.62 4.38
C GLN A 171 23.08 5.52 5.17
N GLY A 172 23.47 5.84 6.41
CA GLY A 172 23.99 4.89 7.39
C GLY A 172 22.86 4.16 8.07
N VAL A 173 22.30 3.14 7.40
CA VAL A 173 21.36 2.20 8.03
C VAL A 173 22.15 0.96 8.43
N ASP A 174 22.00 0.52 9.67
CA ASP A 174 22.49 -0.80 10.08
C ASP A 174 21.63 -1.87 9.38
N LEU A 175 22.28 -2.66 8.54
CA LEU A 175 21.66 -3.73 7.76
C LEU A 175 21.90 -5.11 8.38
N ALA A 176 22.57 -5.14 9.53
CA ALA A 176 22.67 -6.35 10.32
C ALA A 176 21.27 -6.80 10.75
N PRO A 177 21.04 -8.11 10.86
CA PRO A 177 19.84 -8.63 11.49
C PRO A 177 19.67 -8.01 12.89
N ILE A 178 18.46 -7.53 13.19
CA ILE A 178 18.17 -7.01 14.54
C ILE A 178 18.25 -8.21 15.51
N PRO A 179 19.08 -8.15 16.57
CA PRO A 179 19.14 -9.22 17.55
C PRO A 179 17.79 -9.39 18.24
N GLU A 180 17.32 -10.62 18.38
CA GLU A 180 16.15 -10.97 19.20
C GLU A 180 16.44 -10.56 20.66
N PRO A 181 15.51 -9.87 21.36
CA PRO A 181 15.68 -9.45 22.75
C PRO A 181 15.65 -10.60 23.75
#